data_AF-K6V5A7-F1
#
_entry.id   AF-K6V5A7-F1
#
_cell.length_a   1.000
_cell.length_b   1.000
_cell.length_c   1.000
_cell.angle_alpha   90.00
_cell.angle_beta   90.00
_cell.angle_gamma   90.00
#
_symmetry.space_group_name_H-M   'P 1'
#
loop_
_entity.id
_entity.type
_entity.pdbx_description
1 polymer ?
#
loop_
_entity_poly.entity_id
_entity_poly.type
_entity_poly.pdbx_seq_one_letter_code
_entity_poly.pdbx_strand_id
1 'polypeptide(L)'
;MTRSRLLPLLYAVSAALSALILAPILRGGYLLYRDAVSTPRSFVTDTTVGLGGTAPRAVPQDWVIAELGRVVDGGVLVAVITAAALTLAGVGYGRLAARLVPSAGRAGALAASTVSIWNPYVAERLLQGHWSLLVSYATLGWIVVAALDVVGSPHPRRRWAPLVAAVCAAGFTPTGSVLAGIVLLVVLAARPAVTEPARNALIAGGVWVLGALPWLTATVVGSAPATTGPDGFAVFGIRAEPGLGTIGTVLGLGGIWNADAVPASRTIWWAAVATAALLLVIVVGTYALWRERTTLDRVVAALAGLAAVSAILVAVSAIGPIAGALSQLSGTVPGVGLFRDTQKFLALLVPFFALAAAAAVGAARRWVPVGFALAAGALLVLAPLPDLAWGVGGKVEAVTYPADWSTVARLVTADHGSVAVWPVGTVRRYPFTDPVSLNPLPRMVRAPVTDSGKLTVDGVVVDPATGPGAAVDRVLTDGGSPRDLAGLGVGWVVVENASPPPALAGAVRPMFAGEDLALYRIPGAITDARASSTARAAVITAHVVWSATLVVTLVVSLFGARRRTRP
;
A
#
# COMPACT_ATOMS: atom_id res chain seq x y z
N MET A 1 -35.93 -16.38 -0.09
CA MET A 1 -35.56 -15.89 -1.45
C MET A 1 -34.08 -15.49 -1.45
N THR A 2 -33.31 -15.91 -2.45
CA THR A 2 -32.00 -16.58 -2.26
C THR A 2 -30.77 -15.66 -2.13
N ARG A 3 -29.79 -16.11 -1.34
CA ARG A 3 -28.41 -15.58 -1.25
C ARG A 3 -27.67 -15.55 -2.61
N SER A 4 -28.23 -16.14 -3.66
CA SER A 4 -27.56 -16.38 -4.95
C SER A 4 -27.26 -15.13 -5.78
N ARG A 5 -27.95 -13.99 -5.55
CA ARG A 5 -27.73 -12.75 -6.32
C ARG A 5 -26.86 -11.69 -5.63
N LEU A 6 -26.45 -11.89 -4.38
CA LEU A 6 -25.67 -10.86 -3.66
C LEU A 6 -24.26 -10.74 -4.22
N LEU A 7 -23.55 -11.87 -4.38
CA LEU A 7 -22.15 -11.84 -4.78
C LEU A 7 -21.92 -11.21 -6.16
N PRO A 8 -22.68 -11.54 -7.22
CA PRO A 8 -22.56 -10.86 -8.51
C PRO A 8 -22.80 -9.35 -8.41
N LEU A 9 -23.77 -8.94 -7.58
CA LEU A 9 -24.09 -7.53 -7.37
C LEU A 9 -22.95 -6.77 -6.66
N LEU A 10 -22.33 -7.38 -5.65
CA LEU A 10 -21.16 -6.80 -4.98
C LEU A 10 -20.02 -6.59 -5.97
N TYR A 11 -19.74 -7.58 -6.82
CA TYR A 11 -18.71 -7.45 -7.87
C TYR A 11 -19.06 -6.35 -8.87
N ALA A 12 -20.30 -6.31 -9.36
CA ALA A 12 -20.73 -5.31 -10.35
C ALA A 12 -20.58 -3.87 -9.82
N VAL A 13 -21.09 -3.59 -8.62
CA VAL A 13 -20.99 -2.24 -8.02
C VAL A 13 -19.55 -1.89 -7.70
N SER A 14 -18.79 -2.83 -7.11
CA SER A 14 -17.40 -2.58 -6.74
C SER A 14 -16.50 -2.35 -7.97
N ALA A 15 -16.72 -3.11 -9.05
CA ALA A 15 -16.01 -2.94 -10.31
C ALA A 15 -16.38 -1.63 -11.00
N ALA A 16 -17.66 -1.22 -10.98
CA ALA A 16 -18.10 0.06 -11.53
C ALA A 16 -17.46 1.24 -10.80
N LEU A 17 -17.44 1.23 -9.46
CA LEU A 17 -16.76 2.27 -8.66
C LEU A 17 -15.25 2.27 -8.93
N SER A 18 -14.62 1.09 -9.00
CA SER A 18 -13.18 0.97 -9.30
C SER A 18 -12.85 1.51 -10.70
N ALA A 19 -13.67 1.21 -11.70
CA ALA A 19 -13.51 1.72 -13.05
C ALA A 19 -13.70 3.24 -13.12
N LEU A 20 -14.69 3.78 -12.39
CA LEU A 20 -14.91 5.22 -12.30
C LEU A 20 -13.69 5.93 -11.66
N ILE A 21 -13.11 5.35 -10.61
CA ILE A 21 -11.93 5.90 -9.93
C ILE A 21 -10.69 5.82 -10.81
N LEU A 22 -10.47 4.71 -11.52
CA LEU A 22 -9.23 4.46 -12.25
C LEU A 22 -9.31 4.80 -13.75
N ALA A 23 -10.40 5.43 -14.20
CA ALA A 23 -10.67 5.66 -15.62
C ALA A 23 -9.49 6.26 -16.43
N PRO A 24 -8.74 7.28 -15.95
CA PRO A 24 -7.60 7.82 -16.68
C PRO A 24 -6.45 6.81 -16.85
N ILE A 25 -6.22 5.97 -15.85
CA ILE A 25 -5.15 4.97 -15.84
C ILE A 25 -5.45 3.84 -16.83
N LEU A 26 -6.74 3.53 -17.07
CA LEU A 26 -7.17 2.49 -18.01
C LEU A 26 -6.89 2.84 -19.48
N ARG A 27 -6.46 4.08 -19.79
CA ARG A 27 -6.11 4.52 -21.15
C ARG A 27 -4.74 4.03 -21.63
N GLY A 28 -3.94 3.42 -20.76
CA GLY A 28 -2.60 2.92 -21.07
C GLY A 28 -1.51 3.94 -20.76
N GLY A 29 -0.27 3.45 -20.69
CA GLY A 29 0.90 4.21 -20.23
C GLY A 29 1.36 3.76 -18.84
N TYR A 30 2.10 4.62 -18.15
CA TYR A 30 2.78 4.30 -16.90
C TYR A 30 2.47 5.31 -15.81
N LEU A 31 2.34 4.83 -14.57
CA LEU A 31 2.28 5.72 -13.43
C LEU A 31 3.69 6.26 -13.19
N LEU A 32 3.83 7.57 -13.14
CA LEU A 32 5.06 8.27 -12.76
C LEU A 32 4.66 9.42 -11.85
N TYR A 33 4.17 9.07 -10.66
CA TYR A 33 3.52 9.99 -9.74
C TYR A 33 3.80 9.60 -8.29
N ARG A 34 4.54 10.44 -7.56
CA ARG A 34 5.01 10.19 -6.19
C ARG A 34 5.58 8.78 -6.03
N ASP A 35 4.98 7.96 -5.18
CA ASP A 35 5.43 6.60 -4.92
C ASP A 35 4.93 5.59 -5.97
N ALA A 36 3.95 5.96 -6.80
CA ALA A 36 3.42 5.15 -7.89
C ALA A 36 4.30 5.33 -9.12
N VAL A 37 5.28 4.46 -9.24
CA VAL A 37 6.15 4.38 -10.41
C VAL A 37 6.07 3.00 -11.03
N SER A 38 5.47 2.90 -12.21
CA SER A 38 5.50 1.71 -13.05
C SER A 38 6.37 1.96 -14.27
N THR A 39 6.98 0.88 -14.76
CA THR A 39 7.84 0.90 -15.95
C THR A 39 7.36 -0.19 -16.92
N PRO A 40 7.69 -0.09 -18.22
CA PRO A 40 7.33 -1.14 -19.18
C PRO A 40 7.80 -2.53 -18.73
N ARG A 41 9.01 -2.57 -18.18
CA ARG A 41 9.69 -3.76 -17.69
C ARG A 41 10.39 -3.43 -16.37
N SER A 42 10.29 -4.33 -15.39
CA SER A 42 11.03 -4.24 -14.12
C SER A 42 11.95 -5.43 -13.91
N PHE A 43 13.11 -5.27 -13.27
CA PHE A 43 14.08 -6.37 -13.13
C PHE A 43 14.30 -6.77 -11.67
N VAL A 44 14.58 -8.07 -11.46
CA VAL A 44 14.95 -8.58 -10.14
C VAL A 44 16.40 -8.19 -9.85
N THR A 45 16.57 -7.25 -8.93
CA THR A 45 17.85 -6.77 -8.39
C THR A 45 17.90 -6.96 -6.87
N ASP A 46 19.05 -6.77 -6.26
CA ASP A 46 19.20 -6.82 -4.79
C ASP A 46 18.22 -5.88 -4.09
N THR A 47 18.00 -4.68 -4.62
CA THR A 47 17.02 -3.72 -4.10
C THR A 47 15.59 -4.27 -4.15
N THR A 48 15.19 -4.92 -5.25
CA THR A 48 13.81 -5.43 -5.41
C THR A 48 13.44 -6.56 -4.45
N VAL A 49 14.44 -7.32 -3.96
CA VAL A 49 14.25 -8.39 -2.97
C VAL A 49 14.57 -7.94 -1.53
N GLY A 50 14.89 -6.65 -1.34
CA GLY A 50 15.13 -6.05 -0.03
C GLY A 50 16.55 -6.19 0.52
N LEU A 51 17.52 -6.49 -0.34
CA LEU A 51 18.96 -6.54 0.00
C LEU A 51 19.70 -5.24 -0.35
N GLY A 52 18.97 -4.20 -0.75
CA GLY A 52 19.54 -2.88 -1.00
C GLY A 52 19.95 -2.15 0.28
N GLY A 53 20.55 -0.97 0.13
CA GLY A 53 20.99 -0.13 1.25
C GLY A 53 19.86 0.53 2.05
N THR A 54 18.62 0.45 1.57
CA THR A 54 17.43 1.09 2.18
C THR A 54 16.41 0.07 2.67
N ALA A 55 15.56 0.50 3.61
CA ALA A 55 14.57 -0.38 4.24
C ALA A 55 13.65 -1.05 3.19
N PRO A 56 13.30 -2.34 3.35
CA PRO A 56 12.57 -3.14 2.34
C PRO A 56 11.07 -2.80 2.28
N ARG A 57 10.74 -1.52 2.04
CA ARG A 57 9.37 -0.97 2.06
C ARG A 57 8.51 -1.48 0.89
N ALA A 58 9.16 -1.88 -0.21
CA ALA A 58 8.53 -2.37 -1.43
C ALA A 58 8.65 -3.90 -1.61
N VAL A 59 8.90 -4.64 -0.53
CA VAL A 59 9.04 -6.11 -0.57
C VAL A 59 7.76 -6.76 -0.06
N PRO A 60 7.12 -7.69 -0.79
CA PRO A 60 7.53 -8.29 -2.07
C PRO A 60 6.97 -7.62 -3.34
N GLN A 61 6.30 -6.46 -3.25
CA GLN A 61 5.61 -5.87 -4.41
C GLN A 61 6.51 -5.70 -5.65
N ASP A 62 7.73 -5.20 -5.49
CA ASP A 62 8.60 -4.87 -6.62
C ASP A 62 9.15 -6.15 -7.25
N TRP A 63 9.40 -7.20 -6.45
CA TRP A 63 9.71 -8.54 -6.95
C TRP A 63 8.55 -9.12 -7.77
N VAL A 64 7.30 -9.01 -7.29
CA VAL A 64 6.12 -9.50 -8.04
C VAL A 64 5.99 -8.78 -9.38
N ILE A 65 6.14 -7.45 -9.41
CA ILE A 65 6.11 -6.68 -10.65
C ILE A 65 7.27 -7.08 -11.57
N ALA A 66 8.47 -7.30 -11.04
CA ALA A 66 9.63 -7.73 -11.83
C ALA A 66 9.48 -9.14 -12.43
N GLU A 67 8.83 -10.06 -11.72
CA GLU A 67 8.58 -11.43 -12.17
C GLU A 67 7.48 -11.47 -13.24
N LEU A 68 6.32 -10.86 -12.96
CA LEU A 68 5.18 -10.83 -13.87
C LEU A 68 5.41 -9.91 -15.07
N GLY A 69 6.24 -8.88 -14.89
CA GLY A 69 6.65 -7.96 -15.94
C GLY A 69 7.40 -8.63 -17.11
N ARG A 70 7.74 -9.92 -17.01
CA ARG A 70 8.36 -10.67 -18.12
C ARG A 70 7.36 -10.99 -19.23
N VAL A 71 6.08 -11.03 -18.89
CA VAL A 71 4.99 -11.47 -19.78
C VAL A 71 3.89 -10.42 -19.97
N VAL A 72 3.73 -9.51 -19.00
CA VAL A 72 2.73 -8.44 -19.05
C VAL A 72 3.45 -7.11 -18.85
N ASP A 73 3.04 -6.08 -19.58
CA ASP A 73 3.55 -4.72 -19.38
C ASP A 73 3.32 -4.24 -17.93
N GLY A 74 4.34 -3.61 -17.33
CA GLY A 74 4.27 -3.21 -15.92
C GLY A 74 3.22 -2.12 -15.61
N GLY A 75 2.93 -1.24 -16.58
CA GLY A 75 1.85 -0.25 -16.46
C GLY A 75 0.48 -0.93 -16.39
N VAL A 76 0.23 -1.88 -17.31
CA VAL A 76 -0.98 -2.71 -17.30
C VAL A 76 -1.11 -3.49 -16.00
N LEU A 77 -0.02 -4.10 -15.53
CA LEU A 77 -0.01 -4.90 -14.32
C LEU A 77 -0.41 -4.09 -13.09
N VAL A 78 0.19 -2.91 -12.88
CA VAL A 78 -0.15 -2.03 -11.75
C VAL A 78 -1.60 -1.55 -11.83
N ALA A 79 -2.08 -1.19 -13.02
CA ALA A 79 -3.48 -0.80 -13.23
C ALA A 79 -4.45 -1.93 -12.86
N VAL A 80 -4.20 -3.15 -13.34
CA VAL A 80 -5.04 -4.33 -13.06
C VAL A 80 -5.02 -4.70 -11.58
N ILE A 81 -3.85 -4.69 -10.93
CA ILE A 81 -3.74 -4.99 -9.49
C ILE A 81 -4.50 -3.94 -8.67
N THR A 82 -4.38 -2.66 -9.02
CA THR A 82 -5.09 -1.56 -8.33
C THR A 82 -6.61 -1.70 -8.51
N ALA A 83 -7.08 -1.99 -9.72
CA ALA A 83 -8.49 -2.21 -10.00
C ALA A 83 -9.05 -3.45 -9.27
N ALA A 84 -8.27 -4.53 -9.22
CA ALA A 84 -8.60 -5.73 -8.47
C ALA A 84 -8.66 -5.46 -6.97
N ALA A 85 -7.71 -4.69 -6.42
CA ALA A 85 -7.70 -4.32 -5.01
C ALA A 85 -8.96 -3.55 -4.60
N LEU A 86 -9.32 -2.49 -5.33
CA LEU A 86 -10.52 -1.71 -5.04
C LEU A 86 -11.80 -2.56 -5.19
N THR A 87 -11.88 -3.37 -6.24
CA THR A 87 -13.04 -4.25 -6.47
C THR A 87 -13.18 -5.27 -5.34
N LEU A 88 -12.08 -5.92 -4.96
CA LEU A 88 -12.06 -6.93 -3.90
C LEU A 88 -12.28 -6.31 -2.52
N ALA A 89 -11.87 -5.06 -2.28
CA ALA A 89 -12.19 -4.34 -1.06
C ALA A 89 -13.71 -4.23 -0.89
N GLY A 90 -14.41 -3.67 -1.89
CA GLY A 90 -15.87 -3.53 -1.85
C GLY A 90 -16.58 -4.87 -1.65
N VAL A 91 -16.15 -5.93 -2.35
CA VAL A 91 -16.72 -7.27 -2.17
C VAL A 91 -16.45 -7.83 -0.77
N GLY A 92 -15.23 -7.67 -0.25
CA GLY A 92 -14.83 -8.14 1.07
C GLY A 92 -15.62 -7.50 2.19
N TYR A 93 -15.69 -6.17 2.22
CA TYR A 93 -16.45 -5.41 3.21
C TYR A 93 -17.96 -5.60 3.06
N GLY A 94 -18.48 -5.71 1.83
CA GLY A 94 -19.89 -6.05 1.59
C GLY A 94 -20.26 -7.44 2.12
N ARG A 95 -19.37 -8.44 1.95
CA ARG A 95 -19.55 -9.78 2.54
C ARG A 95 -19.45 -9.77 4.06
N LEU A 96 -18.53 -8.99 4.62
CA LEU A 96 -18.41 -8.78 6.06
C LEU A 96 -19.72 -8.24 6.64
N ALA A 97 -20.27 -7.17 6.04
CA ALA A 97 -21.55 -6.60 6.45
C ALA A 97 -22.71 -7.58 6.31
N ALA A 98 -22.80 -8.31 5.19
CA ALA A 98 -23.84 -9.32 5.00
C ALA A 98 -23.78 -10.47 6.04
N ARG A 99 -22.59 -10.72 6.60
CA ARG A 99 -22.37 -11.75 7.62
C ARG A 99 -22.71 -11.27 9.02
N LEU A 100 -22.23 -10.08 9.40
CA LEU A 100 -22.32 -9.57 10.77
C LEU A 100 -23.53 -8.66 11.03
N VAL A 101 -24.13 -8.09 9.98
CA VAL A 101 -25.36 -7.29 10.05
C VAL A 101 -26.39 -7.86 9.07
N PRO A 102 -26.81 -9.13 9.25
CA PRO A 102 -27.72 -9.79 8.30
C PRO A 102 -29.07 -9.07 8.20
N SER A 103 -29.48 -8.38 9.27
CA SER A 103 -30.70 -7.59 9.30
C SER A 103 -30.71 -6.56 8.16
N ALA A 104 -29.59 -5.90 7.83
CA ALA A 104 -29.53 -4.87 6.79
C ALA A 104 -29.71 -5.37 5.34
N GLY A 105 -29.63 -6.69 5.12
CA GLY A 105 -29.86 -7.31 3.81
C GLY A 105 -28.88 -6.87 2.71
N ARG A 106 -29.31 -6.98 1.44
CA ARG A 106 -28.45 -6.66 0.28
C ARG A 106 -28.07 -5.18 0.23
N ALA A 107 -29.00 -4.29 0.56
CA ALA A 107 -28.75 -2.85 0.54
C ALA A 107 -27.66 -2.44 1.55
N GLY A 108 -27.67 -2.99 2.76
CA GLY A 108 -26.59 -2.76 3.72
C GLY A 108 -25.24 -3.25 3.23
N ALA A 109 -25.19 -4.41 2.57
CA ALA A 109 -23.96 -4.92 1.98
C ALA A 109 -23.41 -4.01 0.86
N LEU A 110 -24.28 -3.38 0.05
CA LEU A 110 -23.87 -2.41 -0.97
C LEU A 110 -23.40 -1.08 -0.36
N ALA A 111 -24.03 -0.64 0.73
CA ALA A 111 -23.56 0.53 1.46
C ALA A 111 -22.15 0.30 2.04
N ALA A 112 -21.90 -0.89 2.61
CA ALA A 112 -20.58 -1.30 3.07
C ALA A 112 -19.54 -1.35 1.93
N SER A 113 -19.90 -1.88 0.75
CA SER A 113 -19.03 -1.84 -0.43
C SER A 113 -18.73 -0.42 -0.89
N THR A 114 -19.74 0.46 -0.87
CA THR A 114 -19.62 1.85 -1.34
C THR A 114 -18.69 2.64 -0.41
N VAL A 115 -18.92 2.62 0.90
CA VAL A 115 -18.09 3.38 1.86
C VAL A 115 -16.65 2.88 1.95
N SER A 116 -16.40 1.60 1.68
CA SER A 116 -15.04 1.04 1.68
C SER A 116 -14.25 1.32 0.40
N ILE A 117 -14.92 1.62 -0.72
CA ILE A 117 -14.22 2.05 -1.95
C ILE A 117 -14.14 3.58 -1.99
N TRP A 118 -15.22 4.26 -1.64
CA TRP A 118 -15.37 5.70 -1.75
C TRP A 118 -15.18 6.39 -0.40
N ASN A 119 -13.94 6.61 -0.01
CA ASN A 119 -13.58 7.30 1.23
C ASN A 119 -12.24 8.06 1.08
N PRO A 120 -11.96 9.04 1.97
CA PRO A 120 -10.72 9.81 1.92
C PRO A 120 -9.44 8.97 1.99
N TYR A 121 -9.41 7.89 2.78
CA TYR A 121 -8.24 7.01 2.88
C TYR A 121 -7.84 6.46 1.51
N VAL A 122 -8.80 5.94 0.74
CA VAL A 122 -8.55 5.43 -0.62
C VAL A 122 -8.05 6.56 -1.54
N ALA A 123 -8.69 7.72 -1.51
CA ALA A 123 -8.31 8.87 -2.34
C ALA A 123 -6.85 9.32 -2.07
N GLU A 124 -6.50 9.48 -0.80
CA GLU A 124 -5.16 9.88 -0.39
C GLU A 124 -4.10 8.79 -0.66
N ARG A 125 -4.45 7.50 -0.58
CA ARG A 125 -3.53 6.42 -0.98
C ARG A 125 -3.26 6.39 -2.47
N LEU A 126 -4.29 6.63 -3.30
CA LEU A 126 -4.10 6.77 -4.74
C LEU A 126 -3.24 7.99 -5.06
N LEU A 127 -3.51 9.13 -4.43
CA LEU A 127 -2.70 10.34 -4.60
C LEU A 127 -1.28 10.20 -4.07
N GLN A 128 -1.03 9.42 -3.02
CA GLN A 128 0.35 9.20 -2.60
C GLN A 128 1.09 8.20 -3.50
N GLY A 129 0.35 7.38 -4.26
CA GLY A 129 0.89 6.29 -5.05
C GLY A 129 1.04 4.97 -4.28
N HIS A 130 0.34 4.82 -3.16
CA HIS A 130 0.33 3.63 -2.29
C HIS A 130 -0.65 2.56 -2.77
N TRP A 131 -0.65 2.26 -4.07
CA TRP A 131 -1.57 1.29 -4.69
C TRP A 131 -1.43 -0.12 -4.10
N SER A 132 -0.22 -0.51 -3.72
CA SER A 132 0.07 -1.81 -3.11
C SER A 132 -0.49 -1.94 -1.69
N LEU A 133 -0.52 -0.85 -0.91
CA LEU A 133 -1.16 -0.83 0.39
C LEU A 133 -2.68 -1.01 0.25
N LEU A 134 -3.27 -0.58 -0.87
CA LEU A 134 -4.68 -0.83 -1.16
C LEU A 134 -4.97 -2.31 -1.43
N VAL A 135 -3.99 -3.10 -1.91
CA VAL A 135 -4.11 -4.57 -1.97
C VAL A 135 -4.29 -5.12 -0.56
N SER A 136 -3.45 -4.67 0.39
CA SER A 136 -3.54 -5.10 1.78
C SER A 136 -4.81 -4.61 2.49
N TYR A 137 -5.23 -3.37 2.22
CA TYR A 137 -6.51 -2.82 2.68
C TYR A 137 -7.69 -3.69 2.23
N ALA A 138 -7.68 -4.12 0.97
CA ALA A 138 -8.75 -4.91 0.38
C ALA A 138 -8.98 -6.24 1.11
N THR A 139 -7.95 -6.81 1.74
CA THR A 139 -8.05 -8.13 2.40
C THR A 139 -8.71 -8.07 3.76
N LEU A 140 -8.77 -6.91 4.45
CA LEU A 140 -9.19 -6.84 5.85
C LEU A 140 -10.61 -7.39 6.06
N GLY A 141 -11.56 -7.04 5.19
CA GLY A 141 -12.91 -7.60 5.23
C GLY A 141 -12.96 -9.12 4.98
N TRP A 142 -12.10 -9.62 4.08
CA TRP A 142 -11.99 -11.05 3.80
C TRP A 142 -11.36 -11.82 4.95
N ILE A 143 -10.36 -11.25 5.62
CA ILE A 143 -9.71 -11.85 6.79
C ILE A 143 -10.73 -12.07 7.89
N VAL A 144 -11.55 -11.06 8.22
CA VAL A 144 -12.59 -11.22 9.25
C VAL A 144 -13.56 -12.35 8.89
N VAL A 145 -14.05 -12.36 7.64
CA VAL A 145 -14.99 -13.39 7.18
C VAL A 145 -14.36 -14.79 7.19
N ALA A 146 -13.13 -14.92 6.72
CA ALA A 146 -12.42 -16.21 6.65
C ALA A 146 -12.02 -16.72 8.04
N ALA A 147 -11.59 -15.82 8.94
CA ALA A 147 -11.30 -16.16 10.32
C ALA A 147 -12.56 -16.68 11.03
N LEU A 148 -13.70 -15.99 10.90
CA LEU A 148 -15.00 -16.45 11.43
C LEU A 148 -15.41 -17.83 10.89
N ASP A 149 -15.14 -18.10 9.62
CA ASP A 149 -15.36 -19.39 8.98
C ASP A 149 -14.47 -20.51 9.57
N VAL A 150 -13.23 -20.19 9.94
CA VAL A 150 -12.29 -21.11 10.62
C VAL A 150 -12.74 -21.37 12.04
N VAL A 151 -12.93 -20.32 12.86
CA VAL A 151 -13.26 -20.48 14.29
C VAL A 151 -14.65 -21.07 14.51
N GLY A 152 -15.58 -20.89 13.55
CA GLY A 152 -16.94 -21.42 13.60
C GLY A 152 -17.10 -22.87 13.14
N SER A 153 -16.07 -23.48 12.56
CA SER A 153 -16.16 -24.83 11.99
C SER A 153 -15.52 -25.87 12.93
N PRO A 154 -16.23 -26.95 13.28
CA PRO A 154 -15.62 -28.09 13.98
C PRO A 154 -14.51 -28.77 13.15
N HIS A 155 -14.59 -28.66 11.82
CA HIS A 155 -13.61 -29.21 10.87
C HIS A 155 -13.05 -28.09 9.98
N PRO A 156 -12.10 -27.28 10.47
CA PRO A 156 -11.68 -26.04 9.80
C PRO A 156 -10.72 -26.26 8.63
N ARG A 157 -10.21 -27.48 8.38
CA ARG A 157 -9.14 -27.76 7.39
C ARG A 157 -9.34 -27.06 6.03
N ARG A 158 -10.54 -27.15 5.45
CA ARG A 158 -10.86 -26.52 4.15
C ARG A 158 -11.19 -25.02 4.24
N ARG A 159 -11.39 -24.48 5.45
CA ARG A 159 -11.68 -23.06 5.72
C ARG A 159 -10.42 -22.23 5.90
N TRP A 160 -9.27 -22.88 6.12
CA TRP A 160 -7.98 -22.20 6.23
C TRP A 160 -7.52 -21.60 4.91
N ALA A 161 -7.77 -22.23 3.75
CA ALA A 161 -7.25 -21.74 2.48
C ALA A 161 -7.65 -20.27 2.16
N PRO A 162 -8.92 -19.84 2.30
CA PRO A 162 -9.28 -18.43 2.13
C PRO A 162 -8.58 -17.49 3.12
N LEU A 163 -8.39 -17.91 4.38
CA LEU A 163 -7.71 -17.11 5.39
C LEU A 163 -6.23 -16.94 5.06
N VAL A 164 -5.56 -18.04 4.71
CA VAL A 164 -4.15 -18.03 4.30
C VAL A 164 -3.95 -17.14 3.07
N ALA A 165 -4.80 -17.28 2.05
CA ALA A 165 -4.73 -16.44 0.86
C ALA A 165 -4.87 -14.94 1.20
N ALA A 166 -5.86 -14.58 2.04
CA ALA A 166 -6.10 -13.20 2.42
C ALA A 166 -4.95 -12.61 3.27
N VAL A 167 -4.38 -13.40 4.19
CA VAL A 167 -3.25 -12.95 5.03
C VAL A 167 -1.95 -12.84 4.22
N CYS A 168 -1.65 -13.80 3.33
CA CYS A 168 -0.51 -13.70 2.42
C CYS A 168 -0.65 -12.51 1.47
N ALA A 169 -1.84 -12.26 0.93
CA ALA A 169 -2.11 -11.07 0.12
C ALA A 169 -1.98 -9.76 0.92
N ALA A 170 -2.33 -9.75 2.21
CA ALA A 170 -2.08 -8.60 3.07
C ALA A 170 -0.58 -8.31 3.24
N GLY A 171 0.24 -9.37 3.28
CA GLY A 171 1.70 -9.31 3.31
C GLY A 171 2.37 -8.77 2.04
N PHE A 172 1.60 -8.32 1.05
CA PHE A 172 2.12 -7.61 -0.13
C PHE A 172 2.85 -6.30 0.22
N THR A 173 2.56 -5.74 1.40
CA THR A 173 3.31 -4.64 2.01
C THR A 173 3.59 -4.94 3.49
N PRO A 174 4.70 -4.44 4.08
CA PRO A 174 4.98 -4.60 5.51
C PRO A 174 3.86 -4.05 6.41
N THR A 175 3.40 -2.82 6.16
CA THR A 175 2.28 -2.22 6.93
C THR A 175 0.99 -3.03 6.75
N GLY A 176 0.71 -3.50 5.54
CA GLY A 176 -0.43 -4.36 5.26
C GLY A 176 -0.44 -5.66 6.07
N SER A 177 0.72 -6.29 6.23
CA SER A 177 0.89 -7.46 7.08
C SER A 177 0.54 -7.15 8.54
N VAL A 178 0.99 -6.01 9.07
CA VAL A 178 0.69 -5.57 10.44
C VAL A 178 -0.81 -5.34 10.63
N LEU A 179 -1.47 -4.66 9.69
CA LEU A 179 -2.93 -4.43 9.73
C LEU A 179 -3.70 -5.76 9.78
N ALA A 180 -3.30 -6.74 8.95
CA ALA A 180 -3.90 -8.07 8.94
C ALA A 180 -3.69 -8.81 10.26
N GLY A 181 -2.49 -8.75 10.84
CA GLY A 181 -2.17 -9.35 12.14
C GLY A 181 -3.04 -8.79 13.27
N ILE A 182 -3.22 -7.46 13.32
CA ILE A 182 -4.08 -6.79 14.31
C ILE A 182 -5.54 -7.23 14.15
N VAL A 183 -6.08 -7.18 12.93
CA VAL A 183 -7.48 -7.61 12.67
C VAL A 183 -7.68 -9.07 13.04
N LEU A 184 -6.74 -9.95 12.67
CA LEU A 184 -6.79 -11.37 12.99
C LEU A 184 -6.78 -11.61 14.50
N LEU A 185 -5.89 -10.94 15.23
CA LEU A 185 -5.82 -11.01 16.68
C LEU A 185 -7.15 -10.59 17.34
N VAL A 186 -7.71 -9.45 16.94
CA VAL A 186 -8.98 -8.93 17.46
C VAL A 186 -10.12 -9.91 17.21
N VAL A 187 -10.22 -10.50 16.02
CA VAL A 187 -11.27 -11.46 15.68
C VAL A 187 -11.13 -12.75 16.50
N LEU A 188 -9.92 -13.29 16.61
CA LEU A 188 -9.68 -14.54 17.36
C LEU A 188 -9.91 -14.36 18.87
N ALA A 189 -9.57 -13.19 19.42
CA ALA A 189 -9.83 -12.86 20.82
C ALA A 189 -11.33 -12.69 21.10
N ALA A 190 -12.06 -12.02 20.22
CA ALA A 190 -13.50 -11.78 20.37
C ALA A 190 -14.35 -13.05 20.18
N ARG A 191 -13.86 -13.96 19.34
CA ARG A 191 -14.62 -15.15 18.91
C ARG A 191 -13.69 -16.37 18.86
N PRO A 192 -13.35 -16.95 20.03
CA PRO A 192 -12.48 -18.12 20.11
C PRO A 192 -13.00 -19.29 19.27
N ALA A 193 -12.09 -20.17 18.84
CA ALA A 193 -12.48 -21.34 18.07
C ALA A 193 -13.32 -22.31 18.90
N VAL A 194 -14.33 -22.91 18.26
CA VAL A 194 -15.20 -23.92 18.88
C VAL A 194 -14.39 -25.16 19.30
N THR A 195 -13.36 -25.51 18.53
CA THR A 195 -12.45 -26.61 18.82
C THR A 195 -11.01 -26.10 18.84
N GLU A 196 -10.26 -26.49 19.87
CA GLU A 196 -8.82 -26.26 20.02
C GLU A 196 -8.38 -24.79 19.76
N PRO A 197 -8.88 -23.82 20.56
CA PRO A 197 -8.63 -22.39 20.35
C PRO A 197 -7.15 -22.03 20.35
N ALA A 198 -6.35 -22.61 21.26
CA ALA A 198 -4.91 -22.36 21.32
C ALA A 198 -4.18 -22.83 20.05
N ARG A 199 -4.50 -24.02 19.55
CA ARG A 199 -3.91 -24.56 18.32
C ARG A 199 -4.28 -23.69 17.11
N ASN A 200 -5.55 -23.30 16.99
CA ASN A 200 -5.99 -22.46 15.88
C ASN A 200 -5.38 -21.06 15.95
N ALA A 201 -5.21 -20.48 17.15
CA ALA A 201 -4.49 -19.23 17.32
C ALA A 201 -3.01 -19.36 16.91
N LEU A 202 -2.34 -20.46 17.28
CA LEU A 202 -0.97 -20.75 16.89
C LEU A 202 -0.83 -20.89 15.36
N ILE A 203 -1.74 -21.65 14.71
CA ILE A 203 -1.75 -21.79 13.25
C ILE A 203 -1.97 -20.43 12.58
N ALA A 204 -2.91 -19.63 13.09
CA ALA A 204 -3.16 -18.28 12.58
C ALA A 204 -1.92 -17.36 12.71
N GLY A 205 -1.20 -17.45 13.83
CA GLY A 205 0.09 -16.77 14.01
C GLY A 205 1.14 -17.23 13.00
N GLY A 206 1.26 -18.55 12.78
CA GLY A 206 2.16 -19.11 11.77
C GLY A 206 1.80 -18.67 10.33
N VAL A 207 0.51 -18.56 10.01
CA VAL A 207 0.02 -18.04 8.72
C VAL A 207 0.36 -16.56 8.55
N TRP A 208 0.27 -15.76 9.62
CA TRP A 208 0.69 -14.36 9.58
C TRP A 208 2.20 -14.22 9.33
N VAL A 209 3.03 -14.99 10.03
CA VAL A 209 4.49 -15.02 9.80
C VAL A 209 4.82 -15.46 8.38
N LEU A 210 4.10 -16.46 7.84
CA LEU A 210 4.24 -16.91 6.46
C LEU A 210 3.88 -15.81 5.44
N GLY A 211 2.83 -15.03 5.73
CA GLY A 211 2.46 -13.86 4.94
C GLY A 211 3.50 -12.73 5.00
N ALA A 212 4.22 -12.60 6.12
CA ALA A 212 5.23 -11.59 6.36
C ALA A 212 6.65 -12.00 5.92
N LEU A 213 6.84 -13.26 5.51
CA LEU A 213 8.14 -13.88 5.29
C LEU A 213 9.07 -13.05 4.37
N PRO A 214 8.64 -12.51 3.22
CA PRO A 214 9.55 -11.82 2.30
C PRO A 214 10.25 -10.61 2.93
N TRP A 215 9.51 -9.73 3.59
CA TRP A 215 10.06 -8.52 4.18
C TRP A 215 10.73 -8.78 5.53
N LEU A 216 10.26 -9.77 6.32
CA LEU A 216 10.94 -10.18 7.55
C LEU A 216 12.32 -10.75 7.26
N THR A 217 12.43 -11.66 6.28
CA THR A 217 13.72 -12.21 5.86
C THR A 217 14.64 -11.10 5.34
N ALA A 218 14.14 -10.22 4.46
CA ALA A 218 14.93 -9.07 3.98
C ALA A 218 15.41 -8.16 5.11
N THR A 219 14.58 -7.90 6.13
CA THR A 219 14.95 -7.09 7.29
C THR A 219 16.04 -7.75 8.14
N VAL A 220 16.01 -9.09 8.28
CA VAL A 220 16.99 -9.83 9.09
C VAL A 220 18.33 -10.00 8.40
N VAL A 221 18.33 -10.25 7.08
CA VAL A 221 19.57 -10.56 6.33
C VAL A 221 20.13 -9.37 5.55
N GLY A 222 19.34 -8.31 5.37
CA GLY A 222 19.74 -7.10 4.67
C GLY A 222 20.64 -6.19 5.50
N SER A 223 21.23 -5.19 4.86
CA SER A 223 22.15 -4.21 5.47
C SER A 223 21.49 -2.86 5.77
N ALA A 224 20.18 -2.73 5.53
CA ALA A 224 19.46 -1.49 5.73
C ALA A 224 19.36 -1.13 7.23
N PRO A 225 19.46 0.15 7.60
CA PRO A 225 19.22 0.58 8.97
C PRO A 225 17.81 0.18 9.45
N ALA A 226 17.73 -0.35 10.68
CA ALA A 226 16.47 -0.73 11.31
C ALA A 226 15.81 0.42 12.11
N THR A 227 16.52 1.54 12.25
CA THR A 227 16.07 2.78 12.90
C THR A 227 15.85 3.88 11.87
N THR A 228 15.07 4.90 12.22
CA THR A 228 14.78 6.06 11.37
C THR A 228 15.32 7.34 11.98
N GLY A 229 15.42 8.43 11.21
CA GLY A 229 15.92 9.69 11.77
C GLY A 229 14.95 10.39 12.73
N PRO A 230 15.39 11.52 13.32
CA PRO A 230 14.88 12.05 14.59
C PRO A 230 13.48 12.68 14.53
N ASP A 231 12.91 12.88 13.33
CA ASP A 231 11.64 13.60 13.12
C ASP A 231 10.55 12.75 12.43
N GLY A 232 10.74 11.44 12.36
CA GLY A 232 9.87 10.54 11.61
C GLY A 232 8.37 10.66 11.91
N PHE A 233 7.97 10.70 13.18
CA PHE A 233 6.53 10.78 13.54
C PHE A 233 5.99 12.21 13.47
N ALA A 234 6.83 13.22 13.66
CA ALA A 234 6.42 14.62 13.53
C ALA A 234 6.12 14.96 12.06
N VAL A 235 6.93 14.48 11.12
CA VAL A 235 6.76 14.74 9.69
C VAL A 235 5.72 13.83 9.05
N PHE A 236 5.72 12.53 9.37
CA PHE A 236 4.80 11.55 8.75
C PHE A 236 3.48 11.35 9.51
N GLY A 237 3.29 12.08 10.60
CA GLY A 237 2.07 12.07 11.40
C GLY A 237 0.84 12.54 10.61
N ILE A 238 -0.34 12.28 11.18
CA ILE A 238 -1.59 12.71 10.56
C ILE A 238 -1.66 14.25 10.51
N ARG A 239 -2.07 14.77 9.36
CA ARG A 239 -2.28 16.20 9.13
C ARG A 239 -3.75 16.54 9.27
N ALA A 240 -4.09 17.56 10.05
CA ALA A 240 -5.47 18.00 10.20
C ALA A 240 -6.02 18.66 8.92
N GLU A 241 -7.25 18.32 8.56
CA GLU A 241 -8.01 18.96 7.49
C GLU A 241 -8.73 20.23 7.98
N PRO A 242 -9.00 21.21 7.09
CA PRO A 242 -9.69 22.45 7.46
C PRO A 242 -11.04 22.22 8.14
N GLY A 243 -11.26 22.89 9.27
CA GLY A 243 -12.52 22.84 10.03
C GLY A 243 -12.76 21.56 10.85
N LEU A 244 -11.84 20.59 10.82
CA LEU A 244 -11.99 19.29 11.49
C LEU A 244 -11.07 19.09 12.68
N GLY A 245 -9.91 19.75 12.68
CA GLY A 245 -8.82 19.41 13.61
C GLY A 245 -8.39 17.95 13.45
N THR A 246 -7.49 17.48 14.32
CA THR A 246 -6.97 16.10 14.24
C THR A 246 -8.08 15.05 14.40
N ILE A 247 -8.97 15.22 15.38
CA ILE A 247 -10.00 14.23 15.71
C ILE A 247 -11.01 14.08 14.57
N GLY A 248 -11.55 15.20 14.06
CA GLY A 248 -12.48 15.15 12.94
C GLY A 248 -11.86 14.53 11.69
N THR A 249 -10.58 14.81 11.45
CA THR A 249 -9.83 14.26 10.32
C THR A 249 -9.65 12.74 10.42
N VAL A 250 -9.22 12.24 11.60
CA VAL A 250 -9.13 10.79 11.90
C VAL A 250 -10.46 10.11 11.66
N LEU A 251 -11.55 10.66 12.21
CA LEU A 251 -12.88 10.08 12.11
C LEU A 251 -13.42 10.15 10.67
N GLY A 252 -12.95 11.10 9.86
CA GLY A 252 -13.21 11.21 8.43
C GLY A 252 -12.39 10.25 7.55
N LEU A 253 -11.45 9.47 8.12
CA LEU A 253 -10.49 8.63 7.40
C LEU A 253 -9.49 9.40 6.51
N GLY A 254 -9.34 10.71 6.71
CA GLY A 254 -8.40 11.55 5.97
C GLY A 254 -7.15 11.89 6.79
N GLY A 255 -6.34 12.80 6.25
CA GLY A 255 -5.22 13.41 6.97
C GLY A 255 -3.86 12.83 6.62
N ILE A 256 -3.62 12.47 5.37
CA ILE A 256 -2.28 12.14 4.91
C ILE A 256 -1.28 13.26 5.21
N TRP A 257 -0.07 12.88 5.62
CA TRP A 257 1.01 13.82 5.96
C TRP A 257 1.39 14.75 4.78
N ASN A 258 1.35 14.21 3.55
CA ASN A 258 1.76 14.92 2.35
C ASN A 258 0.66 15.86 1.87
N ALA A 259 0.92 17.17 1.96
CA ALA A 259 0.02 18.25 1.54
C ALA A 259 -0.52 18.10 0.12
N ASP A 260 0.34 17.63 -0.79
CA ASP A 260 0.01 17.57 -2.21
C ASP A 260 -0.79 16.30 -2.55
N ALA A 261 -0.89 15.35 -1.62
CA ALA A 261 -1.60 14.08 -1.77
C ALA A 261 -3.04 14.13 -1.21
N VAL A 262 -3.63 15.33 -1.14
CA VAL A 262 -5.00 15.57 -0.64
C VAL A 262 -5.95 15.89 -1.82
N PRO A 263 -7.18 15.32 -1.85
CA PRO A 263 -8.20 15.71 -2.82
C PRO A 263 -8.56 17.20 -2.69
N ALA A 264 -8.86 17.89 -3.79
CA ALA A 264 -9.08 19.33 -3.77
C ALA A 264 -10.31 19.74 -2.92
N SER A 265 -11.37 18.93 -2.94
CA SER A 265 -12.56 19.11 -2.12
C SER A 265 -12.26 19.02 -0.61
N ARG A 266 -11.09 18.50 -0.24
CA ARG A 266 -10.65 18.32 1.15
C ARG A 266 -9.60 19.33 1.60
N THR A 267 -9.12 20.21 0.72
CA THR A 267 -8.21 21.31 1.09
C THR A 267 -8.94 22.59 1.52
N ILE A 268 -10.28 22.57 1.52
CA ILE A 268 -11.15 23.69 1.89
C ILE A 268 -12.15 23.27 2.98
N TRP A 269 -12.94 24.22 3.51
CA TRP A 269 -13.94 23.98 4.57
C TRP A 269 -14.97 22.89 4.23
N TRP A 270 -15.17 22.60 2.94
CA TRP A 270 -16.01 21.50 2.47
C TRP A 270 -15.61 20.14 3.08
N ALA A 271 -14.33 19.96 3.46
CA ALA A 271 -13.86 18.80 4.20
C ALA A 271 -14.73 18.53 5.44
N ALA A 272 -15.08 19.58 6.19
CA ALA A 272 -15.90 19.47 7.39
C ALA A 272 -17.33 19.00 7.08
N VAL A 273 -17.95 19.51 6.02
CA VAL A 273 -19.29 19.08 5.56
C VAL A 273 -19.25 17.62 5.10
N ALA A 274 -18.24 17.27 4.30
CA ALA A 274 -18.07 15.93 3.77
C ALA A 274 -17.85 14.90 4.89
N THR A 275 -17.05 15.25 5.89
CA THR A 275 -16.86 14.42 7.07
C THR A 275 -18.13 14.35 7.92
N ALA A 276 -18.86 15.45 8.11
CA ALA A 276 -20.13 15.43 8.83
C ALA A 276 -21.17 14.51 8.16
N ALA A 277 -21.23 14.49 6.82
CA ALA A 277 -22.10 13.59 6.06
C ALA A 277 -21.73 12.11 6.24
N LEU A 278 -20.44 11.78 6.17
CA LEU A 278 -19.95 10.43 6.49
C LEU A 278 -20.26 10.05 7.95
N LEU A 279 -19.94 10.92 8.90
CA LEU A 279 -20.15 10.67 10.32
C LEU A 279 -21.62 10.53 10.68
N LEU A 280 -22.53 11.22 9.99
CA LEU A 280 -23.97 11.00 10.16
C LEU A 280 -24.33 9.54 9.86
N VAL A 281 -23.84 9.00 8.74
CA VAL A 281 -24.05 7.58 8.38
C VAL A 281 -23.43 6.67 9.44
N ILE A 282 -22.20 6.93 9.87
CA ILE A 282 -21.51 6.11 10.87
C ILE A 282 -22.22 6.15 12.22
N VAL A 283 -22.59 7.33 12.74
CA VAL A 283 -23.24 7.50 14.04
C VAL A 283 -24.62 6.84 14.06
N VAL A 284 -25.44 7.04 13.02
CA VAL A 284 -26.76 6.37 12.90
C VAL A 284 -26.58 4.85 12.86
N GLY A 285 -25.60 4.37 12.11
CA GLY A 285 -25.23 2.97 12.03
C GLY A 285 -24.77 2.38 13.36
N THR A 286 -23.85 3.06 14.04
CA THR A 286 -23.34 2.68 15.36
C THR A 286 -24.46 2.65 16.40
N TYR A 287 -25.36 3.62 16.38
CA TYR A 287 -26.53 3.62 17.27
C TYR A 287 -27.45 2.43 16.99
N ALA A 288 -27.71 2.10 15.73
CA ALA A 288 -28.49 0.94 15.36
C ALA A 288 -27.84 -0.38 15.83
N LEU A 289 -26.52 -0.53 15.62
CA LEU A 289 -25.75 -1.67 16.10
C LEU A 289 -25.78 -1.75 17.65
N TRP A 290 -25.66 -0.62 18.33
CA TRP A 290 -25.70 -0.57 19.79
C TRP A 290 -27.06 -1.00 20.35
N ARG A 291 -28.17 -0.64 19.68
CA ARG A 291 -29.52 -1.11 20.07
C ARG A 291 -29.70 -2.62 19.89
N GLU A 292 -29.02 -3.21 18.91
CA GLU A 292 -29.06 -4.65 18.62
C GLU A 292 -27.87 -5.42 19.23
N ARG A 293 -27.06 -4.78 20.10
CA ARG A 293 -25.78 -5.34 20.59
C ARG A 293 -25.88 -6.69 21.30
N THR A 294 -27.04 -7.02 21.86
CA THR A 294 -27.25 -8.28 22.58
C THR A 294 -27.50 -9.46 21.63
N THR A 295 -27.87 -9.21 20.37
CA THR A 295 -28.13 -10.24 19.36
C THR A 295 -27.01 -10.37 18.33
N LEU A 296 -26.16 -9.35 18.21
CA LEU A 296 -25.03 -9.32 17.29
C LEU A 296 -23.85 -10.17 17.79
N ASP A 297 -23.03 -10.63 16.85
CA ASP A 297 -21.78 -11.32 17.16
C ASP A 297 -20.82 -10.38 17.89
N ARG A 298 -20.09 -10.89 18.90
CA ARG A 298 -19.10 -10.14 19.68
C ARG A 298 -18.03 -9.48 18.81
N VAL A 299 -17.75 -10.03 17.62
CA VAL A 299 -16.82 -9.42 16.66
C VAL A 299 -17.25 -8.00 16.26
N VAL A 300 -18.55 -7.68 16.23
CA VAL A 300 -19.02 -6.31 15.93
C VAL A 300 -18.50 -5.32 16.98
N ALA A 301 -18.63 -5.66 18.27
CA ALA A 301 -18.14 -4.83 19.37
C ALA A 301 -16.61 -4.76 19.39
N ALA A 302 -15.93 -5.87 19.07
CA ALA A 302 -14.47 -5.90 19.00
C ALA A 302 -13.91 -5.03 17.86
N LEU A 303 -14.56 -5.03 16.69
CA LEU A 303 -14.20 -4.14 15.59
C LEU A 303 -14.51 -2.67 15.91
N ALA A 304 -15.59 -2.39 16.66
CA ALA A 304 -15.87 -1.04 17.16
C ALA A 304 -14.77 -0.57 18.14
N GLY A 305 -14.34 -1.43 19.06
CA GLY A 305 -13.24 -1.18 19.97
C GLY A 305 -11.92 -0.95 19.25
N LEU A 306 -11.60 -1.78 18.25
CA LEU A 306 -10.43 -1.60 17.39
C LEU A 306 -10.48 -0.24 16.67
N ALA A 307 -11.60 0.11 16.05
CA ALA A 307 -11.77 1.39 15.38
C ALA A 307 -11.55 2.58 16.34
N ALA A 308 -12.14 2.52 17.54
CA ALA A 308 -11.99 3.57 18.55
C ALA A 308 -10.54 3.69 19.05
N VAL A 309 -9.90 2.57 19.40
CA VAL A 309 -8.51 2.56 19.88
C VAL A 309 -7.57 3.06 18.78
N SER A 310 -7.71 2.57 17.55
CA SER A 310 -6.89 3.05 16.43
C SER A 310 -7.09 4.54 16.16
N ALA A 311 -8.33 5.05 16.22
CA ALA A 311 -8.61 6.47 16.07
C ALA A 311 -7.91 7.30 17.16
N ILE A 312 -8.00 6.87 18.41
CA ILE A 312 -7.34 7.53 19.55
C ILE A 312 -5.82 7.50 19.39
N LEU A 313 -5.23 6.34 19.09
CA LEU A 313 -3.78 6.20 18.94
C LEU A 313 -3.24 7.09 17.81
N VAL A 314 -3.93 7.14 16.67
CA VAL A 314 -3.55 8.02 15.55
C VAL A 314 -3.66 9.50 15.97
N ALA A 315 -4.77 9.91 16.60
CA ALA A 315 -4.95 11.29 17.04
C ALA A 315 -3.89 11.71 18.08
N VAL A 316 -3.64 10.85 19.07
CA VAL A 316 -2.67 11.07 20.15
C VAL A 316 -1.25 11.12 19.61
N SER A 317 -0.92 10.28 18.61
CA SER A 317 0.41 10.29 17.98
C SER A 317 0.76 11.62 17.30
N ALA A 318 -0.24 12.44 16.97
CA ALA A 318 -0.06 13.76 16.35
C ALA A 318 0.24 14.88 17.36
N ILE A 319 0.08 14.63 18.65
CA ILE A 319 0.32 15.62 19.70
C ILE A 319 1.84 15.88 19.76
N GLY A 320 2.28 17.13 19.58
CA GLY A 320 3.69 17.49 19.39
C GLY A 320 4.69 16.79 20.34
N PRO A 321 4.51 16.87 21.67
CA PRO A 321 5.37 16.14 22.62
C PRO A 321 5.39 14.61 22.41
N ILE A 322 4.27 14.00 22.06
CA ILE A 322 4.16 12.56 21.80
C ILE A 322 4.82 12.20 20.48
N ALA A 323 4.59 12.99 19.43
CA ALA A 323 5.26 12.83 18.14
C ALA A 323 6.78 12.94 18.28
N GLY A 324 7.27 13.89 19.09
CA GLY A 324 8.69 14.05 19.42
C GLY A 324 9.26 12.82 20.14
N ALA A 325 8.58 12.33 21.18
CA ALA A 325 9.00 11.13 21.92
C ALA A 325 9.00 9.87 21.04
N LEU A 326 7.98 9.69 20.19
CA LEU A 326 7.93 8.57 19.24
C LEU A 326 9.04 8.67 18.18
N SER A 327 9.40 9.88 17.74
CA SER A 327 10.48 10.08 16.79
C SER A 327 11.84 9.74 17.40
N GLN A 328 12.10 10.14 18.65
CA GLN A 328 13.29 9.72 19.40
C GLN A 328 13.34 8.20 19.61
N LEU A 329 12.20 7.59 19.95
CA LEU A 329 12.10 6.13 20.09
C LEU A 329 12.40 5.43 18.76
N SER A 330 11.97 5.99 17.63
CA SER A 330 12.22 5.44 16.30
C SER A 330 13.69 5.47 15.87
N GLY A 331 14.48 6.41 16.42
CA GLY A 331 15.92 6.48 16.22
C GLY A 331 16.73 5.47 17.04
N THR A 332 16.12 4.87 18.07
CA THR A 332 16.81 3.99 19.03
C THR A 332 16.29 2.56 19.03
N VAL A 333 15.00 2.35 18.82
CA VAL A 333 14.36 1.03 18.83
C VAL A 333 14.10 0.54 17.42
N PRO A 334 14.77 -0.54 16.98
CA PRO A 334 14.54 -1.15 15.68
C PRO A 334 13.07 -1.45 15.40
N GLY A 335 12.60 -1.10 14.21
CA GLY A 335 11.24 -1.41 13.74
C GLY A 335 10.14 -0.44 14.19
N VAL A 336 10.39 0.47 15.15
CA VAL A 336 9.40 1.50 15.54
C VAL A 336 9.08 2.44 14.37
N GLY A 337 10.05 2.70 13.49
CA GLY A 337 9.85 3.48 12.27
C GLY A 337 8.78 2.93 11.32
N LEU A 338 8.41 1.64 11.43
CA LEU A 338 7.30 1.05 10.66
C LEU A 338 5.94 1.71 10.98
N PHE A 339 5.81 2.31 12.16
CA PHE A 339 4.58 2.93 12.66
C PHE A 339 4.52 4.44 12.44
N ARG A 340 5.57 5.07 11.88
CA ARG A 340 5.68 6.53 11.75
C ARG A 340 4.63 7.16 10.83
N ASP A 341 4.19 6.42 9.82
CA ASP A 341 3.08 6.80 8.94
C ASP A 341 1.74 6.47 9.61
N THR A 342 1.43 7.15 10.70
CA THR A 342 0.34 6.77 11.63
C THR A 342 -1.02 6.71 10.94
N GLN A 343 -1.25 7.61 9.99
CA GLN A 343 -2.46 7.69 9.18
C GLN A 343 -2.74 6.40 8.34
N LYS A 344 -1.73 5.55 8.05
CA LYS A 344 -1.95 4.24 7.39
C LYS A 344 -2.84 3.31 8.21
N PHE A 345 -2.83 3.46 9.55
CA PHE A 345 -3.61 2.66 10.49
C PHE A 345 -5.09 3.05 10.55
N LEU A 346 -5.50 4.13 9.88
CA LEU A 346 -6.92 4.45 9.69
C LEU A 346 -7.68 3.36 8.92
N ALA A 347 -6.98 2.50 8.17
CA ALA A 347 -7.55 1.28 7.58
C ALA A 347 -8.25 0.37 8.60
N LEU A 348 -7.84 0.39 9.87
CA LEU A 348 -8.44 -0.42 10.95
C LEU A 348 -9.84 0.05 11.37
N LEU A 349 -10.23 1.29 11.03
CA LEU A 349 -11.58 1.81 11.27
C LEU A 349 -12.58 1.25 10.25
N VAL A 350 -12.11 0.95 9.04
CA VAL A 350 -12.97 0.62 7.88
C VAL A 350 -13.82 -0.64 8.08
N PRO A 351 -13.32 -1.76 8.66
CA PRO A 351 -14.17 -2.89 8.97
C PRO A 351 -15.41 -2.49 9.77
N PHE A 352 -15.27 -1.64 10.80
CA PHE A 352 -16.41 -1.16 11.58
C PHE A 352 -17.26 -0.13 10.82
N PHE A 353 -16.64 0.80 10.09
CA PHE A 353 -17.38 1.78 9.29
C PHE A 353 -18.27 1.11 8.24
N ALA A 354 -17.81 0.01 7.64
CA ALA A 354 -18.60 -0.81 6.74
C ALA A 354 -19.82 -1.44 7.44
N LEU A 355 -19.67 -1.96 8.67
CA LEU A 355 -20.79 -2.48 9.46
C LEU A 355 -21.78 -1.37 9.85
N ALA A 356 -21.27 -0.22 10.26
CA ALA A 356 -22.09 0.94 10.63
C ALA A 356 -22.88 1.45 9.43
N ALA A 357 -22.25 1.64 8.27
CA ALA A 357 -22.94 2.04 7.04
C ALA A 357 -24.05 1.04 6.65
N ALA A 358 -23.78 -0.26 6.76
CA ALA A 358 -24.79 -1.29 6.53
C ALA A 358 -25.97 -1.16 7.50
N ALA A 359 -25.69 -1.00 8.80
CA ALA A 359 -26.71 -0.84 9.83
C ALA A 359 -27.52 0.46 9.68
N ALA A 360 -26.90 1.55 9.21
CA ALA A 360 -27.59 2.82 8.96
C ALA A 360 -28.67 2.66 7.88
N VAL A 361 -28.33 2.02 6.75
CA VAL A 361 -29.30 1.67 5.71
C VAL A 361 -30.35 0.69 6.23
N GLY A 362 -29.93 -0.28 7.06
CA GLY A 362 -30.82 -1.22 7.75
C GLY A 362 -31.82 -0.57 8.70
N ALA A 363 -31.44 0.54 9.34
CA ALA A 363 -32.30 1.33 10.22
C ALA A 363 -33.22 2.25 9.42
N ALA A 364 -32.70 2.94 8.41
CA ALA A 364 -33.47 3.86 7.57
C ALA A 364 -34.62 3.15 6.82
N ARG A 365 -34.42 1.89 6.38
CA ARG A 365 -35.47 1.13 5.68
C ARG A 365 -36.75 0.87 6.51
N ARG A 366 -36.71 1.13 7.82
CA ARG A 366 -37.91 1.06 8.69
C ARG A 366 -38.89 2.20 8.39
N TRP A 367 -38.40 3.29 7.79
CA TRP A 367 -39.13 4.53 7.55
C TRP A 367 -39.34 4.82 6.06
N VAL A 368 -38.41 4.38 5.21
CA VAL A 368 -38.42 4.65 3.77
C VAL A 368 -38.17 3.38 2.95
N PRO A 369 -38.56 3.34 1.66
CA PRO A 369 -38.23 2.22 0.79
C PRO A 369 -36.72 1.95 0.74
N VAL A 370 -36.35 0.66 0.64
CA VAL A 370 -34.94 0.23 0.70
C VAL A 370 -34.04 0.88 -0.36
N GLY A 371 -34.58 1.16 -1.55
CA GLY A 371 -33.86 1.86 -2.61
C GLY A 371 -33.52 3.30 -2.22
N PHE A 372 -34.45 4.00 -1.58
CA PHE A 372 -34.23 5.37 -1.10
C PHE A 372 -33.23 5.41 0.07
N ALA A 373 -33.33 4.48 1.03
CA ALA A 373 -32.36 4.36 2.11
C ALA A 373 -30.94 4.15 1.59
N LEU A 374 -30.77 3.26 0.60
CA LEU A 374 -29.48 3.02 -0.03
C LEU A 374 -28.98 4.25 -0.80
N ALA A 375 -29.85 4.88 -1.60
CA ALA A 375 -29.48 6.06 -2.39
C ALA A 375 -29.07 7.22 -1.48
N ALA A 376 -29.83 7.52 -0.42
CA ALA A 376 -29.50 8.56 0.55
C ALA A 376 -28.16 8.29 1.25
N GLY A 377 -27.95 7.04 1.73
CA GLY A 377 -26.68 6.65 2.35
C GLY A 377 -25.49 6.73 1.39
N ALA A 378 -25.68 6.32 0.13
CA ALA A 378 -24.65 6.44 -0.90
C ALA A 378 -24.37 7.91 -1.24
N LEU A 379 -25.39 8.75 -1.40
CA LEU A 379 -25.23 10.19 -1.69
C LEU A 379 -24.46 10.92 -0.59
N LEU A 380 -24.73 10.62 0.69
CA LEU A 380 -23.99 11.20 1.82
C LEU A 380 -22.49 10.85 1.84
N VAL A 381 -22.09 9.80 1.13
CA VAL A 381 -20.69 9.34 1.05
C VAL A 381 -20.04 9.77 -0.27
N LEU A 382 -20.75 9.61 -1.39
CA LEU A 382 -20.26 9.87 -2.73
C LEU A 382 -20.18 11.37 -3.04
N ALA A 383 -21.29 12.09 -2.84
CA ALA A 383 -21.42 13.48 -3.28
C ALA A 383 -20.41 14.43 -2.61
N PRO A 384 -20.03 14.25 -1.34
CA PRO A 384 -19.06 15.14 -0.70
C PRO A 384 -17.59 14.87 -1.05
N LEU A 385 -17.29 13.79 -1.78
CA LEU A 385 -15.94 13.49 -2.28
C LEU A 385 -15.98 13.25 -3.81
N PRO A 386 -16.40 14.25 -4.60
CA PRO A 386 -16.59 14.07 -6.04
C PRO A 386 -15.27 13.78 -6.74
N ASP A 387 -14.18 14.39 -6.24
CA ASP A 387 -12.85 14.29 -6.81
C ASP A 387 -12.35 12.86 -6.87
N LEU A 388 -12.79 11.92 -6.02
CA LEU A 388 -12.28 10.55 -6.09
C LEU A 388 -12.59 9.87 -7.45
N ALA A 389 -13.59 10.36 -8.18
CA ALA A 389 -13.80 9.97 -9.57
C ALA A 389 -12.60 10.34 -10.45
N TRP A 390 -12.41 9.59 -11.53
CA TRP A 390 -11.59 10.01 -12.66
C TRP A 390 -10.12 10.32 -12.29
N GLY A 391 -9.46 9.42 -11.56
CA GLY A 391 -8.05 9.57 -11.17
C GLY A 391 -7.85 10.61 -10.08
N VAL A 392 -8.77 10.68 -9.11
CA VAL A 392 -8.76 11.70 -8.05
C VAL A 392 -8.77 13.13 -8.62
N GLY A 393 -9.70 13.39 -9.55
CA GLY A 393 -9.88 14.69 -10.20
C GLY A 393 -8.86 14.96 -11.31
N GLY A 394 -8.44 13.91 -12.03
CA GLY A 394 -7.41 13.99 -13.08
C GLY A 394 -5.98 14.14 -12.55
N LYS A 395 -5.75 13.94 -11.25
CA LYS A 395 -4.40 14.04 -10.65
C LYS A 395 -3.57 12.77 -10.83
N VAL A 396 -4.22 11.62 -11.01
CA VAL A 396 -3.57 10.32 -11.21
C VAL A 396 -3.82 9.87 -12.65
N GLU A 397 -2.87 10.20 -13.51
CA GLU A 397 -2.88 9.87 -14.94
C GLU A 397 -1.63 9.11 -15.33
N ALA A 398 -1.73 8.39 -16.45
CA ALA A 398 -0.61 7.63 -17.01
C ALA A 398 0.21 8.51 -17.97
N VAL A 399 1.52 8.32 -17.97
CA VAL A 399 2.48 9.01 -18.84
C VAL A 399 3.07 8.05 -19.86
N THR A 400 3.70 8.61 -20.90
CA THR A 400 4.57 7.86 -21.82
C THR A 400 6.01 8.28 -21.57
N TYR A 401 6.90 7.30 -21.38
CA TYR A 401 8.33 7.60 -21.22
C TYR A 401 8.94 8.05 -22.55
N PRO A 402 9.80 9.09 -22.55
CA PRO A 402 10.60 9.43 -23.72
C PRO A 402 11.49 8.27 -24.20
N ALA A 403 11.89 8.30 -25.47
CA ALA A 403 12.61 7.20 -26.12
C ALA A 403 13.93 6.86 -25.43
N ASP A 404 14.63 7.88 -24.92
CA ASP A 404 15.91 7.80 -24.21
C ASP A 404 15.87 6.80 -23.06
N TRP A 405 14.79 6.80 -22.28
CA TRP A 405 14.61 5.89 -21.14
C TRP A 405 14.65 4.44 -21.57
N SER A 406 13.94 4.10 -22.65
CA SER A 406 13.94 2.75 -23.21
C SER A 406 15.32 2.36 -23.73
N THR A 407 16.05 3.32 -24.31
CA THR A 407 17.38 3.11 -24.88
C THR A 407 18.41 2.87 -23.78
N VAL A 408 18.48 3.74 -22.78
CA VAL A 408 19.35 3.58 -21.61
C VAL A 408 19.07 2.27 -20.88
N ALA A 409 17.79 1.91 -20.68
CA ALA A 409 17.42 0.66 -20.03
C ALA A 409 17.88 -0.60 -20.79
N ARG A 410 18.02 -0.54 -22.13
CA ARG A 410 18.58 -1.62 -22.94
C ARG A 410 20.11 -1.68 -22.86
N LEU A 411 20.77 -0.53 -22.75
CA LEU A 411 22.24 -0.44 -22.72
C LEU A 411 22.83 -0.83 -21.35
N VAL A 412 22.11 -0.57 -20.25
CA VAL A 412 22.56 -0.91 -18.90
C VAL A 412 22.41 -2.42 -18.63
N THR A 413 23.54 -3.13 -18.58
CA THR A 413 23.61 -4.55 -18.27
C THR A 413 23.87 -4.81 -16.77
N ALA A 414 23.51 -6.00 -16.28
CA ALA A 414 23.63 -6.38 -14.87
C ALA A 414 25.04 -6.82 -14.43
N ASP A 415 25.94 -7.06 -15.39
CA ASP A 415 27.27 -7.64 -15.17
C ASP A 415 28.38 -6.59 -15.00
N HIS A 416 28.08 -5.30 -15.21
CA HIS A 416 29.04 -4.20 -15.12
C HIS A 416 28.73 -3.27 -13.95
N GLY A 417 28.54 -3.82 -12.75
CA GLY A 417 28.33 -3.05 -11.52
C GLY A 417 26.99 -2.34 -11.40
N SER A 418 26.90 -1.45 -10.41
CA SER A 418 25.70 -0.65 -10.10
C SER A 418 25.61 0.63 -10.93
N VAL A 419 24.42 1.23 -10.93
CA VAL A 419 24.12 2.51 -11.59
C VAL A 419 24.07 3.61 -10.55
N ALA A 420 24.89 4.63 -10.72
CA ALA A 420 24.73 5.90 -10.02
C ALA A 420 23.93 6.89 -10.88
N VAL A 421 23.18 7.78 -10.24
CA VAL A 421 22.32 8.74 -10.94
C VAL A 421 22.72 10.17 -10.59
N TRP A 422 22.76 11.03 -11.59
CA TRP A 422 23.01 12.46 -11.46
C TRP A 422 21.85 13.27 -12.07
N PRO A 423 21.33 14.31 -11.38
CA PRO A 423 21.66 14.72 -10.01
C PRO A 423 21.30 13.65 -8.96
N VAL A 424 22.00 13.70 -7.81
CA VAL A 424 21.82 12.73 -6.70
C VAL A 424 20.42 12.83 -6.07
N GLY A 425 20.00 11.77 -5.38
CA GLY A 425 18.70 11.66 -4.72
C GLY A 425 17.68 10.87 -5.55
N THR A 426 16.49 10.62 -4.98
CA THR A 426 15.49 9.70 -5.55
C THR A 426 14.21 10.38 -6.03
N VAL A 427 13.88 11.57 -5.52
CA VAL A 427 12.71 12.34 -5.95
C VAL A 427 13.05 13.19 -7.17
N ARG A 428 12.13 13.25 -8.12
CA ARG A 428 12.32 13.84 -9.45
C ARG A 428 11.14 14.72 -9.84
N ARG A 429 11.43 15.75 -10.62
CA ARG A 429 10.47 16.45 -11.49
C ARG A 429 11.00 16.31 -12.90
N TYR A 430 10.19 15.76 -13.79
CA TYR A 430 10.59 15.51 -15.16
C TYR A 430 9.97 16.58 -16.07
N PRO A 431 10.66 17.06 -17.12
CA PRO A 431 10.09 18.05 -18.04
C PRO A 431 8.86 17.54 -18.80
N PHE A 432 8.75 16.23 -18.99
CA PHE A 432 7.66 15.58 -19.74
C PHE A 432 6.44 15.19 -18.87
N THR A 433 6.45 15.50 -17.56
CA THR A 433 5.30 15.27 -16.67
C THR A 433 5.31 16.24 -15.49
N ASP A 434 4.17 16.88 -15.19
CA ASP A 434 4.04 17.86 -14.11
C ASP A 434 4.34 17.35 -12.69
N PRO A 435 3.86 16.18 -12.24
CA PRO A 435 4.01 15.73 -10.87
C PRO A 435 5.43 15.35 -10.47
N VAL A 436 5.72 15.51 -9.18
CA VAL A 436 6.90 14.90 -8.54
C VAL A 436 6.73 13.37 -8.50
N SER A 437 7.80 12.63 -8.73
CA SER A 437 7.82 11.17 -8.63
C SER A 437 9.12 10.64 -8.03
N LEU A 438 9.11 9.38 -7.59
CA LEU A 438 10.36 8.65 -7.45
C LEU A 438 11.00 8.40 -8.82
N ASN A 439 12.31 8.26 -8.83
CA ASN A 439 13.08 7.88 -10.00
C ASN A 439 12.62 6.48 -10.49
N PRO A 440 12.33 6.29 -11.79
CA PRO A 440 11.93 5.00 -12.34
C PRO A 440 13.11 4.07 -12.66
N LEU A 441 14.35 4.57 -12.77
CA LEU A 441 15.55 3.75 -13.07
C LEU A 441 15.71 2.53 -12.14
N PRO A 442 15.53 2.62 -10.81
CA PRO A 442 15.66 1.46 -9.91
C PRO A 442 14.75 0.29 -10.29
N ARG A 443 13.64 0.57 -10.97
CA ARG A 443 12.73 -0.45 -11.51
C ARG A 443 13.09 -0.78 -12.95
N MET A 444 13.46 0.22 -13.76
CA MET A 444 13.55 0.11 -15.21
C MET A 444 14.81 -0.58 -15.74
N VAL A 445 15.93 -0.58 -15.00
CA VAL A 445 17.23 -1.10 -15.50
C VAL A 445 17.62 -2.43 -14.83
N ARG A 446 18.50 -3.19 -15.48
CA ARG A 446 18.91 -4.53 -15.02
C ARG A 446 19.93 -4.50 -13.88
N ALA A 447 20.74 -3.47 -13.82
CA ALA A 447 21.71 -3.25 -12.75
C ALA A 447 21.02 -2.63 -11.53
N PRO A 448 21.49 -2.90 -10.30
CA PRO A 448 21.01 -2.19 -9.12
C PRO A 448 21.37 -0.71 -9.22
N VAL A 449 20.41 0.15 -8.89
CA VAL A 449 20.63 1.61 -8.80
C VAL A 449 20.99 1.96 -7.36
N THR A 450 22.05 2.75 -7.17
CA THR A 450 22.51 3.17 -5.85
C THR A 450 21.53 4.15 -5.22
N ASP A 451 21.24 3.96 -3.95
CA ASP A 451 20.36 4.82 -3.16
C ASP A 451 21.02 5.08 -1.80
N SER A 452 21.19 6.35 -1.44
CA SER A 452 21.74 6.75 -0.15
C SER A 452 20.73 6.67 0.98
N GLY A 453 19.45 6.47 0.67
CA GLY A 453 18.35 6.46 1.63
C GLY A 453 18.02 7.83 2.22
N LYS A 454 18.67 8.89 1.73
CA LYS A 454 18.42 10.25 2.19
C LYS A 454 16.97 10.64 1.85
N LEU A 455 16.22 11.00 2.87
CA LEU A 455 14.84 11.47 2.72
C LEU A 455 14.73 12.88 3.29
N THR A 456 14.27 13.80 2.46
CA THR A 456 14.02 15.19 2.86
C THR A 456 12.56 15.52 2.59
N VAL A 457 11.89 16.09 3.59
CA VAL A 457 10.50 16.54 3.51
C VAL A 457 10.46 17.97 4.00
N ASP A 458 9.94 18.89 3.19
CA ASP A 458 9.85 20.33 3.50
C ASP A 458 11.16 20.93 4.04
N GLY A 459 12.30 20.48 3.48
CA GLY A 459 13.65 20.91 3.88
C GLY A 459 14.23 20.20 5.10
N VAL A 460 13.46 19.38 5.81
CA VAL A 460 13.90 18.60 6.97
C VAL A 460 14.42 17.24 6.51
N VAL A 461 15.66 16.89 6.90
CA VAL A 461 16.24 15.56 6.62
C VAL A 461 15.69 14.55 7.62
N VAL A 462 14.72 13.75 7.19
CA VAL A 462 14.03 12.77 8.04
C VAL A 462 14.79 11.46 8.14
N ASP A 463 15.38 11.00 7.03
CA ASP A 463 16.30 9.87 7.03
C ASP A 463 17.64 10.38 6.46
N PRO A 464 18.76 10.29 7.20
CA PRO A 464 20.05 10.77 6.71
C PRO A 464 20.62 9.83 5.63
N ALA A 465 21.49 10.38 4.78
CA ALA A 465 22.25 9.59 3.81
C ALA A 465 23.17 8.61 4.55
N THR A 466 23.09 7.32 4.24
CA THR A 466 23.92 6.28 4.87
C THR A 466 24.41 5.23 3.86
N GLY A 467 25.39 4.43 4.29
CA GLY A 467 25.87 3.28 3.54
C GLY A 467 26.60 3.62 2.22
N PRO A 468 26.78 2.62 1.35
CA PRO A 468 27.51 2.76 0.10
C PRO A 468 26.92 3.82 -0.85
N GLY A 469 25.59 3.96 -0.91
CA GLY A 469 24.94 4.98 -1.74
C GLY A 469 25.33 6.40 -1.34
N ALA A 470 25.48 6.68 -0.05
CA ALA A 470 25.95 7.99 0.44
C ALA A 470 27.42 8.28 0.09
N ALA A 471 28.24 7.24 -0.08
CA ALA A 471 29.62 7.42 -0.59
C ALA A 471 29.61 7.78 -2.08
N VAL A 472 28.75 7.11 -2.87
CA VAL A 472 28.58 7.40 -4.31
C VAL A 472 28.06 8.83 -4.53
N ASP A 473 27.05 9.24 -3.77
CA ASP A 473 26.49 10.60 -3.85
C ASP A 473 27.57 11.67 -3.57
N ARG A 474 28.44 11.44 -2.58
CA ARG A 474 29.56 12.33 -2.27
C ARG A 474 30.58 12.39 -3.40
N VAL A 475 31.01 11.25 -3.94
CA VAL A 475 31.95 11.22 -5.07
C VAL A 475 31.41 12.01 -6.27
N LEU A 476 30.12 11.87 -6.59
CA LEU A 476 29.51 12.64 -7.67
C LEU A 476 29.43 14.14 -7.38
N THR A 477 29.10 14.52 -6.14
CA THR A 477 28.89 15.91 -5.75
C THR A 477 30.22 16.67 -5.57
N ASP A 478 31.22 16.01 -4.98
CA ASP A 478 32.52 16.60 -4.63
C ASP A 478 33.51 16.56 -5.82
N GLY A 479 33.10 16.06 -6.98
CA GLY A 479 33.92 16.01 -8.20
C GLY A 479 35.00 14.91 -8.18
N GLY A 480 34.72 13.78 -7.54
CA GLY A 480 35.60 12.62 -7.53
C GLY A 480 35.75 11.96 -8.91
N SER A 481 36.78 11.13 -9.05
CA SER A 481 37.14 10.53 -10.34
C SER A 481 36.27 9.32 -10.71
N PRO A 482 36.18 8.94 -11.99
CA PRO A 482 35.56 7.67 -12.39
C PRO A 482 36.15 6.43 -11.70
N ARG A 483 37.42 6.49 -11.27
CA ARG A 483 38.07 5.40 -10.55
C ARG A 483 37.54 5.26 -9.13
N ASP A 484 37.18 6.36 -8.48
CA ASP A 484 36.56 6.35 -7.15
C ASP A 484 35.17 5.72 -7.21
N LEU A 485 34.39 6.03 -8.26
CA LEU A 485 33.11 5.38 -8.55
C LEU A 485 33.26 3.87 -8.80
N ALA A 486 34.24 3.47 -9.61
CA ALA A 486 34.55 2.06 -9.86
C ALA A 486 34.91 1.31 -8.56
N GLY A 487 35.67 1.96 -7.67
CA GLY A 487 36.04 1.44 -6.35
C GLY A 487 34.84 1.20 -5.44
N LEU A 488 33.76 1.99 -5.60
CA LEU A 488 32.49 1.84 -4.90
C LEU A 488 31.51 0.87 -5.59
N GLY A 489 31.95 0.21 -6.67
CA GLY A 489 31.14 -0.76 -7.41
C GLY A 489 30.14 -0.13 -8.38
N VAL A 490 30.34 1.14 -8.75
CA VAL A 490 29.56 1.83 -9.79
C VAL A 490 30.22 1.60 -11.14
N GLY A 491 29.50 0.94 -12.05
CA GLY A 491 29.95 0.75 -13.43
C GLY A 491 29.19 1.60 -14.44
N TRP A 492 28.09 2.24 -14.03
CA TRP A 492 27.28 3.11 -14.88
C TRP A 492 26.95 4.42 -14.16
N VAL A 493 26.97 5.53 -14.89
CA VAL A 493 26.38 6.79 -14.43
C VAL A 493 25.32 7.22 -15.43
N VAL A 494 24.10 7.42 -14.96
CA VAL A 494 23.01 8.01 -15.74
C VAL A 494 22.84 9.46 -15.30
N VAL A 495 22.90 10.37 -16.26
CA VAL A 495 22.65 11.79 -16.08
C VAL A 495 21.24 12.09 -16.61
N GLU A 496 20.38 12.65 -15.77
CA GLU A 496 18.99 12.97 -16.08
C GLU A 496 18.79 14.48 -16.15
N ASN A 497 18.36 15.01 -17.31
CA ASN A 497 17.93 16.40 -17.50
C ASN A 497 18.91 17.45 -16.94
N ALA A 498 20.22 17.17 -16.99
CA ALA A 498 21.25 17.99 -16.39
C ALA A 498 22.57 17.85 -17.14
N SER A 499 23.47 18.79 -16.91
CA SER A 499 24.87 18.63 -17.32
C SER A 499 25.56 17.55 -16.46
N PRO A 500 26.41 16.70 -17.05
CA PRO A 500 27.19 15.71 -16.31
C PRO A 500 28.12 16.38 -15.29
N PRO A 501 28.52 15.68 -14.21
CA PRO A 501 29.56 16.16 -13.31
C PRO A 501 30.86 16.46 -14.09
N PRO A 502 31.54 17.60 -13.85
CA PRO A 502 32.73 17.99 -14.64
C PRO A 502 33.84 16.94 -14.65
N ALA A 503 34.10 16.31 -13.49
CA ALA A 503 35.10 15.26 -13.36
C ALA A 503 34.78 14.02 -14.21
N LEU A 504 33.49 13.67 -14.35
CA LEU A 504 33.05 12.58 -15.22
C LEU A 504 33.19 12.98 -16.69
N ALA A 505 32.70 14.17 -17.06
CA ALA A 505 32.70 14.65 -18.43
C ALA A 505 34.10 14.83 -19.02
N GLY A 506 35.08 15.25 -18.19
CA GLY A 506 36.47 15.41 -18.61
C GLY A 506 37.23 14.08 -18.79
N ALA A 507 36.75 12.99 -18.16
CA ALA A 507 37.46 11.72 -18.12
C ALA A 507 36.81 10.61 -18.96
N VAL A 508 35.49 10.66 -19.18
CA VAL A 508 34.73 9.59 -19.84
C VAL A 508 33.80 10.19 -20.89
N ARG A 509 33.85 9.67 -22.12
CA ARG A 509 32.87 10.03 -23.16
C ARG A 509 31.53 9.33 -22.90
N PRO A 510 30.39 10.01 -23.10
CA PRO A 510 29.10 9.36 -22.97
C PRO A 510 28.96 8.23 -24.00
N MET A 511 28.45 7.08 -23.56
CA MET A 511 28.08 5.96 -24.42
C MET A 511 26.77 6.24 -25.16
N PHE A 512 25.89 7.03 -24.53
CA PHE A 512 24.66 7.55 -25.11
C PHE A 512 24.44 8.98 -24.60
N ALA A 513 23.98 9.87 -25.47
CA ALA A 513 23.59 11.23 -25.14
C ALA A 513 22.33 11.57 -25.94
N GLY A 514 21.19 11.59 -25.26
CA GLY A 514 19.90 11.99 -25.81
C GLY A 514 19.46 13.34 -25.25
N GLU A 515 18.18 13.63 -25.40
CA GLU A 515 17.54 14.87 -24.94
C GLU A 515 17.32 14.85 -23.42
N ASP A 516 16.81 13.75 -22.89
CA ASP A 516 16.47 13.61 -21.47
C ASP A 516 17.60 12.95 -20.66
N LEU A 517 18.34 12.04 -21.29
CA LEU A 517 19.32 11.18 -20.61
C LEU A 517 20.69 11.15 -21.30
N ALA A 518 21.76 11.13 -20.51
CA ALA A 518 23.08 10.69 -20.94
C ALA A 518 23.57 9.50 -20.11
N LEU A 519 24.17 8.52 -20.75
CA LEU A 519 24.70 7.30 -20.12
C LEU A 519 26.22 7.26 -20.27
N TYR A 520 26.90 7.06 -19.15
CA TYR A 520 28.34 6.87 -19.08
C TYR A 520 28.63 5.46 -18.57
N ARG A 521 29.50 4.74 -19.29
CA ARG A 521 30.05 3.48 -18.83
C ARG A 521 31.38 3.75 -18.15
N ILE A 522 31.48 3.45 -16.86
CA ILE A 522 32.70 3.66 -16.09
C ILE A 522 33.75 2.63 -16.51
N PRO A 523 34.97 3.07 -16.91
CA PRO A 523 36.02 2.17 -17.36
C PRO A 523 36.74 1.50 -16.18
N GLY A 524 37.40 0.37 -16.45
CA GLY A 524 38.26 -0.32 -15.48
C GLY A 524 37.57 -1.43 -14.70
N ALA A 525 38.30 -1.96 -13.70
CA ALA A 525 37.80 -3.02 -12.82
C ALA A 525 36.82 -2.43 -11.81
N ILE A 526 35.60 -2.97 -11.79
CA ILE A 526 34.53 -2.55 -10.88
C ILE A 526 34.53 -3.44 -9.65
N THR A 527 34.55 -2.86 -8.46
CA THR A 527 34.44 -3.61 -7.19
C THR A 527 33.09 -4.33 -7.14
N ASP A 528 33.07 -5.61 -6.79
CA ASP A 528 31.81 -6.35 -6.63
C ASP A 528 31.13 -5.94 -5.31
N ALA A 529 30.06 -5.16 -5.41
CA ALA A 529 29.25 -4.70 -4.29
C ALA A 529 27.93 -5.48 -4.14
N ARG A 530 27.79 -6.63 -4.81
CA ARG A 530 26.57 -7.44 -4.79
C ARG A 530 26.34 -8.09 -3.41
N ALA A 531 25.07 -8.30 -3.07
CA ALA A 531 24.72 -9.05 -1.88
C ALA A 531 25.23 -10.51 -1.95
N SER A 532 25.52 -11.09 -0.78
CA SER A 532 26.03 -12.46 -0.69
C SER A 532 25.05 -13.49 -1.28
N SER A 533 25.58 -14.58 -1.83
CA SER A 533 24.76 -15.67 -2.41
C SER A 533 23.81 -16.28 -1.37
N THR A 534 24.24 -16.40 -0.12
CA THR A 534 23.43 -16.89 1.00
C THR A 534 22.25 -15.96 1.31
N ALA A 535 22.49 -14.65 1.38
CA ALA A 535 21.42 -13.68 1.62
C ALA A 535 20.40 -13.68 0.48
N ARG A 536 20.87 -13.72 -0.78
CA ARG A 536 20.03 -13.85 -1.97
C ARG A 536 19.18 -15.12 -1.95
N ALA A 537 19.79 -16.27 -1.65
CA ALA A 537 19.08 -17.54 -1.56
C ALA A 537 17.98 -17.50 -0.49
N ALA A 538 18.27 -16.90 0.68
CA ALA A 538 17.31 -16.76 1.77
C ALA A 538 16.10 -15.91 1.37
N VAL A 539 16.31 -14.70 0.83
CA VAL A 539 15.21 -13.83 0.42
C VAL A 539 14.42 -14.42 -0.74
N ILE A 540 15.08 -15.00 -1.75
CA ILE A 540 14.38 -15.61 -2.89
C ILE A 540 13.51 -16.79 -2.41
N THR A 541 14.04 -17.63 -1.52
CA THR A 541 13.27 -18.72 -0.92
C THR A 541 12.03 -18.20 -0.19
N ALA A 542 12.18 -17.12 0.60
CA ALA A 542 11.05 -16.49 1.28
C ALA A 542 9.97 -15.98 0.31
N HIS A 543 10.36 -15.35 -0.81
CA HIS A 543 9.45 -14.90 -1.85
C HIS A 543 8.73 -16.06 -2.56
N VAL A 544 9.46 -17.14 -2.89
CA VAL A 544 8.88 -18.32 -3.55
C VAL A 544 7.90 -19.04 -2.61
N VAL A 545 8.25 -19.23 -1.33
CA VAL A 545 7.36 -19.85 -0.34
C VAL A 545 6.10 -19.02 -0.14
N TRP A 546 6.23 -17.70 0.02
CA TRP A 546 5.10 -16.79 0.14
C TRP A 546 4.19 -16.83 -1.10
N SER A 547 4.76 -16.70 -2.30
CA SER A 547 4.00 -16.67 -3.55
C SER A 547 3.33 -18.01 -3.87
N ALA A 548 4.03 -19.13 -3.69
CA ALA A 548 3.46 -20.46 -3.84
C ALA A 548 2.30 -20.69 -2.88
N THR A 549 2.44 -20.27 -1.61
CA THR A 549 1.37 -20.36 -0.61
C THR A 549 0.14 -19.56 -1.06
N LEU A 550 0.34 -18.30 -1.49
CA LEU A 550 -0.75 -17.45 -1.96
C LEU A 550 -1.46 -18.08 -3.17
N VAL A 551 -0.73 -18.51 -4.19
CA VAL A 551 -1.30 -19.10 -5.41
C VAL A 551 -2.05 -20.39 -5.11
N VAL A 552 -1.43 -21.33 -4.38
CA VAL A 552 -2.06 -22.62 -4.04
C VAL A 552 -3.35 -22.40 -3.25
N THR A 553 -3.34 -21.50 -2.27
CA THR A 553 -4.51 -21.26 -1.42
C THR A 553 -5.63 -20.51 -2.14
N LEU A 554 -5.30 -19.60 -3.06
CA LEU A 554 -6.27 -19.00 -3.98
C LEU A 554 -6.94 -20.07 -4.86
N VAL A 555 -6.14 -20.94 -5.49
CA VAL A 555 -6.61 -22.03 -6.36
C VAL A 555 -7.52 -22.99 -5.58
N VAL A 556 -7.10 -23.44 -4.40
CA VAL A 556 -7.92 -24.30 -3.52
C VAL A 556 -9.23 -23.62 -3.14
N SER A 557 -9.20 -22.32 -2.84
CA SER A 557 -10.40 -21.55 -2.48
C SER A 557 -11.40 -21.46 -3.64
N LEU A 558 -10.91 -21.24 -4.86
CA LEU A 558 -11.72 -21.18 -6.08
C LEU A 558 -12.35 -22.54 -6.42
N PHE A 559 -11.59 -23.62 -6.36
CA PHE A 559 -12.11 -24.98 -6.60
C PHE A 559 -13.07 -25.44 -5.49
N GLY A 560 -12.78 -25.09 -4.23
CA GLY A 560 -13.66 -25.35 -3.09
C GLY A 560 -15.02 -24.65 -3.24
N ALA A 561 -15.05 -23.43 -3.77
CA ALA A 561 -16.29 -22.71 -4.06
C ALA A 561 -17.10 -23.36 -5.19
N ARG A 562 -16.44 -23.83 -6.25
CA ARG A 562 -17.10 -24.51 -7.38
C ARG A 562 -17.73 -25.85 -6.97
N ARG A 563 -17.09 -26.62 -6.10
CA ARG A 563 -17.64 -27.90 -5.61
C ARG A 563 -18.86 -27.74 -4.70
N ARG A 564 -19.04 -26.59 -4.05
CA ARG A 564 -20.22 -26.28 -3.22
C ARG A 564 -21.41 -25.74 -4.02
N THR A 565 -21.19 -25.38 -5.28
CA THR A 565 -22.21 -24.77 -6.17
C THR A 565 -22.73 -25.74 -7.23
N ARG A 566 -22.14 -26.93 -7.35
CA ARG A 566 -22.74 -28.05 -8.07
C ARG A 566 -23.71 -28.78 -7.14
N PRO A 567 -24.96 -29.02 -7.57
CA PRO A 567 -25.98 -29.68 -6.75
C PRO A 567 -25.60 -31.10 -6.35
#